data_AF-A0A062VRT5-F1
#
_entry.id   AF-A0A062VRT5-F1
#
_cell.length_a   1.000
_cell.length_b   1.000
_cell.length_c   1.000
_cell.angle_alpha   90.00
_cell.angle_beta   90.00
_cell.angle_gamma   90.00
#
_symmetry.space_group_name_H-M   'P 1'
#
loop_
_entity.id
_entity.type
_entity.pdbx_description
1 polymer ?
#
loop_
_entity_poly.entity_id
_entity_poly.type
_entity_poly.pdbx_seq_one_letter_code
_entity_poly.pdbx_strand_id
1 'polypeptide(L)'
;MVGGESVVAYIWANAVACPRTGRLVPLMPDKWLRKTAGKEVAVRLITNVDGVELTEPRFEVVEAGSVDKADAARGYVAGGKGVSPYDNLVIDSGYIKAEAQAGRMSQVMYAVSVKTSSGKREFRSPTDDDLAALRSASDELKGLKAGWLAAGVLPAEEVDPGLKTQEPLRFGMTSWQDFFTDRQLLVHGVFGEEFAALIPEVRAAMPDKADDVLFELALMQGKALNYNSRLTSWHVTRQVMRSVFDSHNLAFKWTFAEFEGARALYSWCLDQLVYAYGGIATLLDETGAADIAGDQAVERQVTVTQGGAAALPYEANTVAHICMDPPYYDNVMYAELADYFYVWEKRTLGRLVPEYFQDPLSDKDNEAVANPARFASMGRRKSELADLDYESKMTAIFAESRRVLRDDGVLSVMFTHKRAEAWNTLGMSLLQAGFTIETSWPVNTEAEYSLHQANMNSAASTIMLVCRKREQRPDDDKVYLDDIEQDIRQAARNAATRFQHDGIEGVDLLLSTYGPTLSVISQTGPSIRPLLMLRGGTSCCAPKMR
;
A
#
# COMPACT_ATOMS: atom_id res chain seq x y z
N MET A 1 20.88 16.53 23.50
CA MET A 1 20.01 17.71 23.26
C MET A 1 20.95 18.90 23.15
N VAL A 2 21.18 19.37 21.95
CA VAL A 2 21.88 20.64 21.72
C VAL A 2 20.77 21.71 21.67
N GLY A 3 20.84 22.75 22.49
CA GLY A 3 19.97 23.93 22.36
C GLY A 3 18.50 23.84 22.85
N GLY A 4 18.09 22.79 23.57
CA GLY A 4 16.70 22.71 24.11
C GLY A 4 15.62 22.41 23.07
N GLU A 5 16.02 22.02 21.86
CA GLU A 5 15.16 21.49 20.81
C GLU A 5 15.18 19.95 20.76
N SER A 6 14.14 19.36 20.19
CA SER A 6 14.03 17.92 19.91
C SER A 6 13.91 17.69 18.42
N VAL A 7 14.73 16.80 17.86
CA VAL A 7 14.65 16.45 16.44
C VAL A 7 13.40 15.61 16.20
N VAL A 8 12.68 15.90 15.13
CA VAL A 8 11.52 15.10 14.71
C VAL A 8 11.82 14.28 13.48
N ALA A 9 12.48 14.90 12.48
CA ALA A 9 12.82 14.22 11.25
C ALA A 9 14.04 14.86 10.59
N TYR A 10 14.77 14.06 9.84
CA TYR A 10 15.88 14.48 9.00
C TYR A 10 15.45 14.38 7.54
N ILE A 11 15.79 15.36 6.72
CA ILE A 11 15.30 15.47 5.36
C ILE A 11 16.47 15.39 4.38
N TRP A 12 16.32 14.50 3.41
CA TRP A 12 17.40 13.98 2.59
C TRP A 12 17.07 14.07 1.11
N ALA A 13 18.11 14.23 0.30
CA ALA A 13 18.05 14.06 -1.16
C ALA A 13 18.94 12.89 -1.57
N ASN A 14 18.45 12.01 -2.45
CA ASN A 14 19.33 11.13 -3.19
C ASN A 14 20.20 11.97 -4.13
N ALA A 15 21.46 11.60 -4.31
CA ALA A 15 22.44 12.39 -5.02
C ALA A 15 23.38 11.54 -5.87
N VAL A 16 23.85 12.09 -6.99
CA VAL A 16 24.84 11.45 -7.86
C VAL A 16 25.94 12.45 -8.22
N ALA A 17 27.15 11.96 -8.50
CA ALA A 17 28.21 12.81 -8.99
C ALA A 17 27.85 13.37 -10.37
N CYS A 18 28.07 14.66 -10.60
CA CYS A 18 27.95 15.26 -11.92
C CYS A 18 28.98 14.60 -12.86
N PRO A 19 28.57 14.08 -14.04
CA PRO A 19 29.48 13.37 -14.94
C PRO A 19 30.61 14.23 -15.50
N ARG A 20 30.50 15.56 -15.38
CA ARG A 20 31.46 16.53 -15.93
C ARG A 20 32.34 17.15 -14.86
N THR A 21 31.79 17.44 -13.68
CA THR A 21 32.53 18.13 -12.61
C THR A 21 32.95 17.20 -11.47
N GLY A 22 32.40 15.99 -11.39
CA GLY A 22 32.61 15.04 -10.29
C GLY A 22 31.94 15.43 -8.97
N ARG A 23 31.33 16.62 -8.88
CA ARG A 23 30.73 17.13 -7.64
C ARG A 23 29.32 16.59 -7.44
N LEU A 24 28.92 16.47 -6.17
CA LEU A 24 27.69 15.77 -5.80
C LEU A 24 26.43 16.62 -6.07
N VAL A 25 25.53 16.11 -6.90
CA VAL A 25 24.28 16.80 -7.27
C VAL A 25 23.12 16.24 -6.45
N PRO A 26 22.54 16.99 -5.50
CA PRO A 26 21.37 16.57 -4.73
C PRO A 26 20.13 16.64 -5.63
N LEU A 27 19.53 15.50 -5.95
CA LEU A 27 18.41 15.38 -6.89
C LEU A 27 17.10 15.78 -6.20
N MET A 28 16.96 17.06 -5.85
CA MET A 28 15.76 17.61 -5.21
C MET A 28 14.73 18.04 -6.25
N PRO A 29 13.44 17.68 -6.16
CA PRO A 29 12.41 18.17 -7.09
C PRO A 29 12.08 19.65 -6.92
N ASP A 30 12.09 20.12 -5.67
CA ASP A 30 12.00 21.52 -5.27
C ASP A 30 12.80 21.73 -3.98
N LYS A 31 12.94 22.98 -3.53
CA LYS A 31 13.70 23.33 -2.31
C LYS A 31 12.81 23.72 -1.14
N TRP A 32 11.51 23.39 -1.18
CA TRP A 32 10.55 23.85 -0.19
C TRP A 32 10.53 22.95 1.05
N LEU A 33 10.49 23.58 2.23
CA LEU A 33 10.23 22.92 3.52
C LEU A 33 8.85 23.30 4.07
N ARG A 34 8.39 24.53 3.81
CA ARG A 34 7.06 25.04 4.18
C ARG A 34 6.62 26.12 3.20
N LYS A 35 5.40 25.98 2.66
CA LYS A 35 4.81 26.90 1.65
C LYS A 35 3.77 27.88 2.23
N THR A 36 3.48 27.82 3.53
CA THR A 36 2.49 28.68 4.19
C THR A 36 2.89 30.16 4.10
N ALA A 37 1.99 31.00 3.58
CA ALA A 37 2.24 32.43 3.42
C ALA A 37 2.58 33.12 4.75
N GLY A 38 3.62 33.96 4.75
CA GLY A 38 4.14 34.63 5.95
C GLY A 38 4.95 33.72 6.88
N LYS A 39 5.10 32.45 6.54
CA LYS A 39 5.87 31.45 7.29
C LYS A 39 6.68 30.56 6.33
N GLU A 40 6.95 31.02 5.12
CA GLU A 40 7.69 30.25 4.12
C GLU A 40 9.04 29.79 4.67
N VAL A 41 9.43 28.56 4.32
CA VAL A 41 10.76 28.01 4.62
C VAL A 41 11.24 27.22 3.41
N ALA A 42 12.46 27.49 2.97
CA ALA A 42 13.11 26.79 1.88
C ALA A 42 14.57 26.49 2.24
N VAL A 43 15.26 25.76 1.37
CA VAL A 43 16.71 25.57 1.48
C VAL A 43 17.44 26.23 0.33
N ARG A 44 18.60 26.80 0.64
CA ARG A 44 19.58 27.31 -0.33
C ARG A 44 20.76 26.34 -0.40
N LEU A 45 21.17 26.01 -1.62
CA LEU A 45 22.36 25.20 -1.87
C LEU A 45 23.60 26.09 -1.80
N ILE A 46 24.59 25.68 -1.01
CA ILE A 46 25.88 26.34 -0.88
C ILE A 46 26.93 25.44 -1.52
N THR A 47 27.53 25.91 -2.63
CA THR A 47 28.53 25.17 -3.40
C THR A 47 29.95 25.70 -3.22
N ASN A 48 30.10 26.86 -2.57
CA ASN A 48 31.37 27.53 -2.35
C ASN A 48 31.34 28.23 -0.97
N VAL A 49 32.45 28.20 -0.25
CA VAL A 49 32.66 28.98 0.98
C VAL A 49 34.01 29.69 0.85
N ASP A 50 34.02 31.01 1.03
CA ASP A 50 35.22 31.86 0.97
C ASP A 50 36.07 31.68 -0.30
N GLY A 51 35.42 31.46 -1.43
CA GLY A 51 36.09 31.23 -2.72
C GLY A 51 36.51 29.78 -2.96
N VAL A 52 36.36 28.90 -1.97
CA VAL A 52 36.67 27.46 -2.08
C VAL A 52 35.42 26.68 -2.48
N GLU A 53 35.49 26.05 -3.65
CA GLU A 53 34.44 25.16 -4.14
C GLU A 53 34.35 23.88 -3.31
N LEU A 54 33.14 23.51 -2.91
CA LEU A 54 32.88 22.34 -2.09
C LEU A 54 32.69 21.09 -2.96
N THR A 55 33.28 19.97 -2.53
CA THR A 55 33.05 18.65 -3.15
C THR A 55 31.64 18.14 -2.86
N GLU A 56 31.20 18.30 -1.61
CA GLU A 56 29.83 18.05 -1.15
C GLU A 56 29.16 19.38 -0.83
N PRO A 57 27.96 19.65 -1.36
CA PRO A 57 27.29 20.90 -1.09
C PRO A 57 26.82 20.98 0.36
N ARG A 58 26.79 22.20 0.90
CA ARG A 58 26.14 22.52 2.17
C ARG A 58 24.75 23.11 1.91
N PHE A 59 23.90 23.10 2.93
CA PHE A 59 22.56 23.66 2.85
C PHE A 59 22.32 24.68 3.94
N GLU A 60 21.66 25.76 3.57
CA GLU A 60 21.18 26.79 4.47
C GLU A 60 19.65 26.81 4.46
N VAL A 61 19.03 26.63 5.62
CA VAL A 61 17.59 26.87 5.77
C VAL A 61 17.33 28.38 5.79
N VAL A 62 16.43 28.83 4.92
CA VAL A 62 16.03 30.24 4.80
C VAL A 62 14.55 30.39 5.15
N GLU A 63 14.23 31.42 5.94
CA GLU A 63 12.89 31.70 6.44
C GLU A 63 12.19 32.85 5.70
N ALA A 64 10.92 33.07 6.06
CA ALA A 64 10.06 34.10 5.49
C ALA A 64 10.76 35.47 5.45
N GLY A 65 10.70 36.13 4.30
CA GLY A 65 11.41 37.38 4.03
C GLY A 65 12.75 37.20 3.31
N SER A 66 13.41 36.05 3.44
CA SER A 66 14.65 35.72 2.72
C SER A 66 14.49 34.60 1.67
N VAL A 67 13.30 34.00 1.59
CA VAL A 67 12.97 32.98 0.58
C VAL A 67 12.77 33.62 -0.79
N ASP A 68 13.61 33.23 -1.76
CA ASP A 68 13.30 33.39 -3.19
C ASP A 68 12.33 32.29 -3.63
N LYS A 69 11.09 32.66 -3.91
CA LYS A 69 10.03 31.71 -4.27
C LYS A 69 10.27 31.04 -5.63
N ALA A 70 10.90 31.73 -6.58
CA ALA A 70 11.18 31.20 -7.90
C ALA A 70 12.30 30.18 -7.85
N ASP A 71 13.36 30.48 -7.07
CA ASP A 71 14.44 29.52 -6.82
C ASP A 71 13.95 28.31 -6.01
N ALA A 72 13.14 28.53 -4.97
CA ALA A 72 12.62 27.44 -4.14
C ALA A 72 11.72 26.48 -4.93
N ALA A 73 10.98 26.96 -5.94
CA ALA A 73 10.19 26.13 -6.83
C ALA A 73 11.02 25.35 -7.87
N ARG A 74 12.31 25.68 -8.04
CA ARG A 74 13.21 25.03 -8.98
C ARG A 74 14.15 24.08 -8.26
N GLY A 75 13.94 22.78 -8.45
CA GLY A 75 14.87 21.75 -8.01
C GLY A 75 15.98 21.44 -9.02
N TYR A 76 16.70 20.35 -8.73
CA TYR A 76 17.79 19.79 -9.54
C TYR A 76 17.40 18.45 -10.19
N VAL A 77 16.13 18.04 -10.11
CA VAL A 77 15.59 16.91 -10.86
C VAL A 77 14.13 17.16 -11.29
N ALA A 78 13.80 16.80 -12.52
CA ALA A 78 12.43 16.81 -13.04
C ALA A 78 12.27 15.75 -14.13
N GLY A 79 11.16 15.00 -14.11
CA GLY A 79 10.89 13.95 -15.12
C GLY A 79 11.99 12.89 -15.22
N GLY A 80 12.70 12.61 -14.12
CA GLY A 80 13.80 11.65 -14.05
C GLY A 80 15.13 12.13 -14.63
N LYS A 81 15.22 13.40 -15.07
CA LYS A 81 16.47 14.04 -15.53
C LYS A 81 16.97 15.02 -14.48
N GLY A 82 18.26 14.95 -14.19
CA GLY A 82 18.92 15.89 -13.28
C GLY A 82 19.37 17.15 -13.99
N VAL A 83 19.63 18.22 -13.25
CA VAL A 83 20.34 19.42 -13.72
C VAL A 83 21.42 19.75 -12.70
N SER A 84 22.67 19.79 -13.16
CA SER A 84 23.80 20.07 -12.27
C SER A 84 23.79 21.56 -11.87
N PRO A 85 23.83 21.89 -10.57
CA PRO A 85 23.92 23.28 -10.09
C PRO A 85 25.26 23.95 -10.43
N TYR A 86 26.26 23.18 -10.85
CA TYR A 86 27.62 23.65 -11.06
C TYR A 86 27.87 24.18 -12.47
N ASP A 87 27.15 23.64 -13.45
CA ASP A 87 27.32 23.96 -14.87
C ASP A 87 25.99 24.19 -15.61
N ASN A 88 24.85 24.04 -14.91
CA ASN A 88 23.49 24.15 -15.44
C ASN A 88 23.18 23.20 -16.62
N LEU A 89 23.94 22.10 -16.75
CA LEU A 89 23.74 21.12 -17.80
C LEU A 89 22.96 19.90 -17.30
N VAL A 90 22.17 19.33 -18.20
CA VAL A 90 21.33 18.14 -17.93
C VAL A 90 22.21 16.93 -17.57
N ILE A 91 21.73 16.14 -16.62
CA ILE A 91 22.21 14.80 -16.29
C ILE A 91 21.13 13.82 -16.73
N ASP A 92 21.50 12.91 -17.64
CA ASP A 92 20.54 11.99 -18.23
C ASP A 92 20.00 10.97 -17.22
N SER A 93 18.74 10.55 -17.40
CA SER A 93 18.08 9.57 -16.53
C SER A 93 18.80 8.22 -16.55
N GLY A 94 19.34 7.81 -17.70
CA GLY A 94 20.13 6.59 -17.83
C GLY A 94 21.42 6.64 -17.02
N TYR A 95 22.11 7.79 -17.01
CA TYR A 95 23.29 7.97 -16.15
C TYR A 95 22.92 7.89 -14.67
N ILE A 96 21.85 8.58 -14.23
CA ILE A 96 21.42 8.55 -12.83
C ILE A 96 21.12 7.11 -12.38
N LYS A 97 20.41 6.34 -13.21
CA LYS A 97 20.11 4.93 -12.94
C LYS A 97 21.36 4.07 -12.93
N ALA A 98 22.29 4.28 -13.86
CA ALA A 98 23.55 3.54 -13.91
C ALA A 98 24.42 3.81 -12.66
N GLU A 99 24.49 5.07 -12.20
CA GLU A 99 25.18 5.39 -10.94
C GLU A 99 24.50 4.72 -9.74
N ALA A 100 23.17 4.71 -9.70
CA ALA A 100 22.41 4.05 -8.64
C ALA A 100 22.64 2.53 -8.63
N GLN A 101 22.51 1.88 -9.79
CA GLN A 101 22.75 0.44 -9.98
C GLN A 101 24.19 0.02 -9.69
N ALA A 102 25.15 0.94 -9.85
CA ALA A 102 26.55 0.70 -9.51
C ALA A 102 26.90 1.06 -8.05
N GLY A 103 25.91 1.35 -7.20
CA GLY A 103 26.11 1.67 -5.79
C GLY A 103 26.76 3.03 -5.52
N ARG A 104 26.76 3.94 -6.51
CA ARG A 104 27.37 5.29 -6.41
C ARG A 104 26.36 6.42 -6.14
N MET A 105 25.08 6.08 -5.94
CA MET A 105 24.09 7.05 -5.48
C MET A 105 24.21 7.25 -3.95
N SER A 106 24.48 8.48 -3.55
CA SER A 106 24.64 8.89 -2.15
C SER A 106 23.37 9.53 -1.61
N GLN A 107 23.30 9.78 -0.30
CA GLN A 107 22.23 10.55 0.35
C GLN A 107 22.83 11.78 1.03
N VAL A 108 22.24 12.95 0.79
CA VAL A 108 22.69 14.21 1.36
C VAL A 108 21.59 14.82 2.21
N MET A 109 21.87 15.07 3.48
CA MET A 109 20.93 15.74 4.39
C MET A 109 20.91 17.22 4.05
N TYR A 110 19.72 17.78 3.84
CA TYR A 110 19.57 19.18 3.48
C TYR A 110 18.80 20.00 4.52
N ALA A 111 18.08 19.35 5.44
CA ALA A 111 17.38 20.03 6.53
C ALA A 111 17.07 19.08 7.69
N VAL A 112 16.88 19.66 8.87
CA VAL A 112 16.39 18.97 10.06
C VAL A 112 15.10 19.64 10.52
N SER A 113 14.02 18.87 10.65
CA SER A 113 12.80 19.32 11.31
C SER A 113 12.93 19.12 12.81
N VAL A 114 12.73 20.20 13.56
CA VAL A 114 12.86 20.24 15.01
C VAL A 114 11.57 20.71 15.65
N LYS A 115 11.36 20.31 16.90
CA LYS A 115 10.34 20.85 17.80
C LYS A 115 11.06 21.64 18.88
N THR A 116 10.78 22.94 18.94
CA THR A 116 11.37 23.85 19.93
C THR A 116 10.80 23.58 21.33
N SER A 117 11.41 24.16 22.36
CA SER A 117 10.91 24.10 23.74
C SER A 117 9.46 24.58 23.89
N SER A 118 9.01 25.50 23.01
CA SER A 118 7.63 25.97 22.95
C SER A 118 6.64 24.98 22.27
N GLY A 119 7.15 23.85 21.78
CA GLY A 119 6.38 22.85 21.05
C GLY A 119 6.15 23.18 19.58
N LYS A 120 6.66 24.31 19.07
CA LYS A 120 6.55 24.72 17.67
C LYS A 120 7.49 23.90 16.79
N ARG A 121 6.99 23.55 15.61
CA ARG A 121 7.77 22.86 14.58
C ARG A 121 8.48 23.87 13.68
N GLU A 122 9.80 23.73 13.60
CA GLU A 122 10.71 24.58 12.84
C GLU A 122 11.69 23.73 12.04
N PHE A 123 12.51 24.38 11.22
CA PHE A 123 13.57 23.73 10.46
C PHE A 123 14.88 24.45 10.70
N ARG A 124 15.97 23.69 10.68
CA ARG A 124 17.32 24.23 10.70
C ARG A 124 18.22 23.52 9.70
N SER A 125 19.31 24.18 9.35
CA SER A 125 20.38 23.58 8.56
C SER A 125 20.99 22.38 9.31
N PRO A 126 21.49 21.36 8.60
CA PRO A 126 22.31 20.32 9.20
C PRO A 126 23.54 20.93 9.89
N THR A 127 23.87 20.43 11.08
CA THR A 127 25.05 20.83 11.86
C THR A 127 26.14 19.77 11.73
N ASP A 128 27.37 20.13 12.09
CA ASP A 128 28.49 19.18 12.13
C ASP A 128 28.23 18.02 13.10
N ASP A 129 27.48 18.27 14.18
CA ASP A 129 27.05 17.25 15.15
C ASP A 129 26.06 16.26 14.51
N ASP A 130 25.11 16.72 13.69
CA ASP A 130 24.20 15.82 12.96
C ASP A 130 25.01 14.93 12.00
N LEU A 131 25.94 15.52 11.25
CA LEU A 131 26.79 14.80 10.31
C LEU A 131 27.73 13.81 11.02
N ALA A 132 28.24 14.16 12.20
CA ALA A 132 29.06 13.27 13.02
C ALA A 132 28.24 12.09 13.57
N ALA A 133 27.00 12.33 14.03
CA ALA A 133 26.12 11.28 14.50
C ALA A 133 25.77 10.27 13.39
N LEU A 134 25.59 10.74 12.15
CA LEU A 134 25.39 9.85 11.00
C LEU A 134 26.59 8.96 10.72
N ARG A 135 27.80 9.54 10.70
CA ARG A 135 29.04 8.76 10.51
C ARG A 135 29.19 7.71 11.60
N SER A 136 28.95 8.10 12.86
CA SER A 136 28.98 7.17 13.99
C SER A 136 27.96 6.03 13.85
N ALA A 137 26.75 6.31 13.34
CA ALA A 137 25.74 5.28 13.11
C ALA A 137 26.14 4.31 11.98
N SER A 138 26.75 4.82 10.90
CA SER A 138 27.30 3.98 9.83
C SER A 138 28.44 3.09 10.32
N ASP A 139 29.36 3.63 11.13
CA ASP A 139 30.48 2.87 11.70
C ASP A 139 29.98 1.77 12.65
N GLU A 140 28.98 2.08 13.49
CA GLU A 140 28.35 1.11 14.39
C GLU A 140 27.66 -0.02 13.60
N LEU A 141 26.82 0.33 12.61
CA LEU A 141 26.16 -0.67 11.76
C LEU A 141 27.20 -1.56 11.09
N LYS A 142 28.30 -1.01 10.60
CA LYS A 142 29.36 -1.80 9.96
C LYS A 142 29.93 -2.86 10.90
N GLY A 143 30.08 -2.56 12.19
CA GLY A 143 30.51 -3.51 13.22
C GLY A 143 29.48 -4.60 13.50
N LEU A 144 28.19 -4.26 13.51
CA LEU A 144 27.10 -5.17 13.88
C LEU A 144 26.55 -6.01 12.72
N LYS A 145 26.60 -5.50 11.49
CA LYS A 145 25.86 -6.02 10.33
C LYS A 145 26.11 -7.50 10.05
N ALA A 146 27.36 -7.94 10.09
CA ALA A 146 27.69 -9.35 9.84
C ALA A 146 27.10 -10.28 10.91
N GLY A 147 27.17 -9.88 12.17
CA GLY A 147 26.58 -10.60 13.29
C GLY A 147 25.05 -10.64 13.22
N TRP A 148 24.43 -9.50 12.91
CA TRP A 148 22.98 -9.41 12.75
C TRP A 148 22.43 -10.22 11.57
N LEU A 149 23.17 -10.31 10.45
CA LEU A 149 22.77 -11.20 9.35
C LEU A 149 22.86 -12.67 9.78
N ALA A 150 23.93 -13.07 10.47
CA ALA A 150 24.09 -14.43 10.97
C ALA A 150 23.04 -14.81 12.04
N ALA A 151 22.63 -13.85 12.88
CA ALA A 151 21.65 -14.04 13.95
C ALA A 151 20.19 -13.93 13.49
N GLY A 152 19.94 -13.59 12.21
CA GLY A 152 18.60 -13.33 11.71
C GLY A 152 17.95 -12.14 12.40
N VAL A 153 18.67 -11.02 12.51
CA VAL A 153 18.16 -9.71 12.95
C VAL A 153 17.86 -8.82 11.74
N LEU A 154 18.74 -8.83 10.73
CA LEU A 154 18.52 -8.14 9.46
C LEU A 154 18.00 -9.10 8.37
N PRO A 155 17.22 -8.59 7.39
CA PRO A 155 16.85 -9.36 6.20
C PRO A 155 18.07 -9.62 5.32
N ALA A 156 18.12 -10.81 4.71
CA ALA A 156 19.17 -11.22 3.77
C ALA A 156 18.63 -11.45 2.35
N GLU A 157 17.31 -11.36 2.19
CA GLU A 157 16.59 -11.61 0.96
C GLU A 157 16.83 -10.50 -0.07
N GLU A 158 16.90 -10.91 -1.34
CA GLU A 158 16.93 -10.02 -2.49
C GLU A 158 15.52 -9.61 -2.91
N VAL A 159 15.43 -8.56 -3.72
CA VAL A 159 14.17 -8.05 -4.26
C VAL A 159 13.89 -8.71 -5.60
N ASP A 160 12.84 -9.52 -5.65
CA ASP A 160 12.43 -10.17 -6.90
C ASP A 160 11.87 -9.16 -7.91
N PRO A 161 12.15 -9.31 -9.22
CA PRO A 161 11.55 -8.48 -10.25
C PRO A 161 10.03 -8.70 -10.36
N GLY A 162 9.27 -7.62 -10.20
CA GLY A 162 7.80 -7.63 -10.19
C GLY A 162 7.21 -6.29 -10.65
N LEU A 163 5.90 -6.18 -10.74
CA LEU A 163 5.26 -4.97 -11.26
C LEU A 163 5.56 -3.72 -10.41
N LYS A 164 5.60 -3.86 -9.08
CA LYS A 164 5.86 -2.79 -8.11
C LYS A 164 7.33 -2.72 -7.65
N THR A 165 8.09 -3.80 -7.79
CA THR A 165 9.50 -3.87 -7.39
C THR A 165 10.49 -3.53 -8.51
N GLN A 166 10.05 -3.51 -9.78
CA GLN A 166 10.91 -3.09 -10.90
C GLN A 166 11.36 -1.62 -10.83
N GLU A 167 10.58 -0.75 -10.19
CA GLU A 167 10.98 0.64 -10.00
C GLU A 167 12.19 0.78 -9.05
N PRO A 168 12.17 0.27 -7.81
CA PRO A 168 13.34 0.31 -6.93
C PRO A 168 14.56 -0.41 -7.54
N LEU A 169 14.38 -1.53 -8.24
CA LEU A 169 15.47 -2.23 -8.94
C LEU A 169 16.18 -1.37 -10.00
N ARG A 170 15.47 -0.50 -10.72
CA ARG A 170 16.08 0.45 -11.69
C ARG A 170 16.98 1.49 -11.01
N PHE A 171 16.83 1.67 -9.71
CA PHE A 171 17.66 2.57 -8.90
C PHE A 171 18.60 1.81 -7.95
N GLY A 172 18.92 0.54 -8.27
CA GLY A 172 19.95 -0.23 -7.57
C GLY A 172 19.53 -0.73 -6.19
N MET A 173 18.23 -0.73 -5.87
CA MET A 173 17.71 -1.29 -4.61
C MET A 173 17.43 -2.78 -4.85
N THR A 174 18.45 -3.61 -4.69
CA THR A 174 18.47 -5.04 -5.04
C THR A 174 18.26 -5.97 -3.85
N SER A 175 18.46 -5.47 -2.63
CA SER A 175 18.11 -6.13 -1.38
C SER A 175 17.10 -5.30 -0.60
N TRP A 176 16.28 -5.95 0.23
CA TRP A 176 15.35 -5.26 1.13
C TRP A 176 16.06 -4.32 2.12
N GLN A 177 17.35 -4.53 2.38
CA GLN A 177 18.16 -3.59 3.17
C GLN A 177 18.39 -2.25 2.44
N ASP A 178 18.41 -2.24 1.10
CA ASP A 178 18.70 -1.03 0.31
C ASP A 178 17.58 0.01 0.43
N PHE A 179 16.44 -0.35 1.00
CA PHE A 179 15.32 0.55 1.30
C PHE A 179 15.60 1.47 2.47
N PHE A 180 16.72 1.33 3.15
CA PHE A 180 17.05 2.04 4.37
C PHE A 180 18.45 2.66 4.25
N THR A 181 18.67 3.81 4.90
CA THR A 181 20.03 4.31 5.15
C THR A 181 20.71 3.47 6.25
N ASP A 182 22.03 3.59 6.40
CA ASP A 182 22.75 2.89 7.47
C ASP A 182 22.15 3.18 8.85
N ARG A 183 21.81 4.44 9.14
CA ARG A 183 21.21 4.78 10.43
C ARG A 183 19.80 4.20 10.59
N GLN A 184 19.00 4.17 9.53
CA GLN A 184 17.69 3.51 9.56
C GLN A 184 17.83 2.00 9.79
N LEU A 185 18.78 1.33 9.12
CA LEU A 185 19.10 -0.08 9.35
C LEU A 185 19.55 -0.33 10.78
N LEU A 186 20.40 0.55 11.34
CA LEU A 186 20.82 0.46 12.74
C LEU A 186 19.61 0.52 13.69
N VAL A 187 18.71 1.48 13.50
CA VAL A 187 17.49 1.63 14.30
C VAL A 187 16.60 0.37 14.23
N HIS A 188 16.37 -0.17 13.03
CA HIS A 188 15.54 -1.36 12.86
C HIS A 188 16.21 -2.64 13.35
N GLY A 189 17.53 -2.75 13.20
CA GLY A 189 18.33 -3.87 13.69
C GLY A 189 18.39 -3.91 15.22
N VAL A 190 18.66 -2.77 15.88
CA VAL A 190 18.62 -2.68 17.36
C VAL A 190 17.26 -3.13 17.87
N PHE A 191 16.16 -2.68 17.26
CA PHE A 191 14.83 -3.16 17.67
C PHE A 191 14.68 -4.68 17.56
N GLY A 192 15.13 -5.29 16.45
CA GLY A 192 15.04 -6.73 16.26
C GLY A 192 15.89 -7.53 17.26
N GLU A 193 17.09 -7.02 17.58
CA GLU A 193 17.98 -7.59 18.59
C GLU A 193 17.39 -7.48 20.00
N GLU A 194 16.93 -6.29 20.40
CA GLU A 194 16.30 -6.04 21.71
C GLU A 194 15.00 -6.82 21.87
N PHE A 195 14.18 -6.91 20.82
CA PHE A 195 12.98 -7.74 20.83
C PHE A 195 13.33 -9.21 21.09
N ALA A 196 14.35 -9.75 20.42
CA ALA A 196 14.79 -11.12 20.64
C ALA A 196 15.29 -11.35 22.08
N ALA A 197 15.99 -10.37 22.66
CA ALA A 197 16.43 -10.42 24.05
C ALA A 197 15.27 -10.34 25.06
N LEU A 198 14.20 -9.60 24.72
CA LEU A 198 13.04 -9.38 25.58
C LEU A 198 12.11 -10.60 25.69
N ILE A 199 12.08 -11.49 24.69
CA ILE A 199 11.24 -12.69 24.67
C ILE A 199 11.34 -13.52 25.98
N PRO A 200 12.54 -13.97 26.43
CA PRO A 200 12.65 -14.74 27.67
C PRO A 200 12.23 -13.94 28.92
N GLU A 201 12.47 -12.63 28.95
CA GLU A 201 12.10 -11.78 30.09
C GLU A 201 10.58 -11.67 30.23
N VAL A 202 9.87 -11.41 29.13
CA VAL A 202 8.40 -11.32 29.11
C VAL A 202 7.77 -12.65 29.45
N ARG A 203 8.30 -13.76 28.92
CA ARG A 203 7.84 -15.12 29.27
C ARG A 203 8.03 -15.45 30.74
N ALA A 204 9.10 -14.98 31.37
CA ALA A 204 9.32 -15.16 32.80
C ALA A 204 8.41 -14.27 33.66
N ALA A 205 8.17 -13.02 33.23
CA ALA A 205 7.39 -12.05 33.98
C ALA A 205 5.87 -12.28 33.90
N MET A 206 5.36 -12.78 32.77
CA MET A 206 3.93 -12.97 32.52
C MET A 206 3.63 -14.24 31.70
N PRO A 207 3.89 -15.45 32.23
CA PRO A 207 3.78 -16.70 31.48
C PRO A 207 2.46 -16.90 30.73
N ASP A 208 1.35 -16.50 31.35
CA ASP A 208 0.00 -16.73 30.81
C ASP A 208 -0.40 -15.75 29.69
N LYS A 209 0.36 -14.67 29.48
CA LYS A 209 0.06 -13.60 28.50
C LYS A 209 1.24 -13.21 27.61
N ALA A 210 2.36 -13.92 27.76
CA ALA A 210 3.62 -13.49 27.17
C ALA A 210 3.53 -13.46 25.64
N ASP A 211 2.97 -14.48 25.02
CA ASP A 211 2.90 -14.56 23.56
C ASP A 211 1.95 -13.49 22.99
N ASP A 212 0.83 -13.18 23.66
CA ASP A 212 -0.07 -12.09 23.26
C ASP A 212 0.66 -10.73 23.27
N VAL A 213 1.39 -10.44 24.37
CA VAL A 213 2.15 -9.18 24.51
C VAL A 213 3.30 -9.12 23.51
N LEU A 214 4.04 -10.21 23.32
CA LEU A 214 5.14 -10.28 22.37
C LEU A 214 4.66 -10.13 20.92
N PHE A 215 3.50 -10.68 20.58
CA PHE A 215 2.90 -10.54 19.25
C PHE A 215 2.58 -9.07 18.96
N GLU A 216 1.90 -8.39 19.88
CA GLU A 216 1.61 -6.96 19.76
C GLU A 216 2.89 -6.11 19.65
N LEU A 217 3.89 -6.37 20.48
CA LEU A 217 5.17 -5.65 20.42
C LEU A 217 5.90 -5.88 19.09
N ALA A 218 5.86 -7.08 18.53
CA ALA A 218 6.48 -7.38 17.23
C ALA A 218 5.85 -6.56 16.09
N LEU A 219 4.53 -6.32 16.11
CA LEU A 219 3.82 -5.53 15.09
C LEU A 219 4.28 -4.07 15.02
N MET A 220 4.91 -3.55 16.07
CA MET A 220 5.49 -2.20 16.06
C MET A 220 6.52 -2.02 14.93
N GLN A 221 7.25 -3.09 14.58
CA GLN A 221 8.29 -3.01 13.54
C GLN A 221 7.70 -2.70 12.16
N GLY A 222 6.59 -3.34 11.79
CA GLY A 222 5.91 -3.05 10.52
C GLY A 222 5.52 -1.58 10.40
N LYS A 223 4.97 -1.00 11.47
CA LYS A 223 4.65 0.43 11.51
C LYS A 223 5.89 1.31 11.38
N ALA A 224 6.97 0.96 12.07
CA ALA A 224 8.23 1.71 12.03
C ALA A 224 8.86 1.69 10.64
N LEU A 225 8.93 0.52 9.99
CA LEU A 225 9.45 0.35 8.63
C LEU A 225 8.66 1.18 7.62
N ASN A 226 7.34 1.28 7.79
CA ASN A 226 6.48 2.09 6.92
C ASN A 226 6.68 3.62 7.10
N TYR A 227 7.23 4.06 8.24
CA TYR A 227 7.43 5.48 8.57
C TYR A 227 8.90 5.93 8.66
N ASN A 228 9.85 5.01 8.47
CA ASN A 228 11.27 5.30 8.54
C ASN A 228 12.08 4.51 7.49
N SER A 229 12.02 4.93 6.24
CA SER A 229 12.83 4.33 5.17
C SER A 229 13.31 5.38 4.17
N ARG A 230 14.01 4.97 3.12
CA ARG A 230 14.36 5.83 1.97
C ARG A 230 13.16 6.11 1.07
N LEU A 231 12.01 5.46 1.31
CA LEU A 231 10.78 5.66 0.56
C LEU A 231 9.75 6.51 1.30
N THR A 232 10.01 6.90 2.54
CA THR A 232 9.17 7.86 3.29
C THR A 232 9.46 9.28 2.86
N SER A 233 8.49 10.19 2.99
CA SER A 233 8.69 11.58 2.52
C SER A 233 8.17 12.61 3.52
N TRP A 234 8.66 13.85 3.40
CA TRP A 234 8.16 14.96 4.19
C TRP A 234 6.94 15.60 3.52
N HIS A 235 5.82 15.67 4.22
CA HIS A 235 4.63 16.32 3.70
C HIS A 235 4.71 17.85 3.88
N VAL A 236 5.26 18.56 2.90
CA VAL A 236 5.47 20.03 2.93
C VAL A 236 4.21 20.84 3.31
N THR A 237 3.00 20.45 2.90
CA THR A 237 1.79 21.19 3.32
C THR A 237 1.36 20.89 4.76
N ARG A 238 1.32 19.60 5.15
CA ARG A 238 0.82 19.15 6.46
C ARG A 238 1.87 19.19 7.55
N GLN A 239 3.16 19.36 7.20
CA GLN A 239 4.29 19.40 8.12
C GLN A 239 4.40 18.13 8.99
N VAL A 240 4.20 16.98 8.35
CA VAL A 240 4.24 15.65 8.98
C VAL A 240 4.99 14.66 8.09
N MET A 241 5.41 13.55 8.70
CA MET A 241 5.94 12.39 7.99
C MET A 241 4.87 11.76 7.09
N ARG A 242 5.30 11.24 5.95
CA ARG A 242 4.48 10.48 5.04
C ARG A 242 5.08 9.09 4.86
N SER A 243 4.24 8.07 5.04
CA SER A 243 4.62 6.67 4.97
C SER A 243 5.00 6.22 3.57
N VAL A 244 5.64 5.05 3.46
CA VAL A 244 5.92 4.38 2.18
C VAL A 244 4.61 4.11 1.44
N PHE A 245 3.64 3.55 2.14
CA PHE A 245 2.33 3.20 1.58
C PHE A 245 1.30 4.34 1.68
N ASP A 246 1.74 5.60 1.57
CA ASP A 246 0.84 6.72 1.24
C ASP A 246 0.19 6.55 -0.14
N SER A 247 0.74 5.63 -0.93
CA SER A 247 0.31 5.16 -2.23
C SER A 247 0.63 3.67 -2.33
N HIS A 248 -0.16 2.88 -3.07
CA HIS A 248 -0.02 1.42 -3.17
C HIS A 248 1.17 1.01 -4.09
N ASN A 249 2.39 1.43 -3.78
CA ASN A 249 3.61 1.15 -4.54
C ASN A 249 4.89 1.34 -3.71
N LEU A 250 6.04 0.94 -4.30
CA LEU A 250 7.39 1.18 -3.78
C LEU A 250 8.14 2.23 -4.62
N ALA A 251 7.45 3.31 -5.00
CA ALA A 251 8.01 4.31 -5.91
C ALA A 251 9.25 5.00 -5.32
N PHE A 252 10.26 5.16 -6.17
CA PHE A 252 11.52 5.79 -5.78
C PHE A 252 11.29 7.25 -5.39
N LYS A 253 11.90 7.68 -4.29
CA LYS A 253 11.79 9.05 -3.80
C LYS A 253 13.08 9.82 -4.06
N TRP A 254 12.99 10.90 -4.84
CA TRP A 254 14.09 11.83 -5.07
C TRP A 254 14.59 12.48 -3.77
N THR A 255 13.66 12.84 -2.90
CA THR A 255 13.90 13.26 -1.52
C THR A 255 13.08 12.40 -0.58
N PHE A 256 13.67 12.09 0.58
CA PHE A 256 13.02 11.28 1.60
C PHE A 256 13.17 11.94 2.97
N ALA A 257 12.34 11.49 3.91
CA ALA A 257 12.41 11.93 5.29
C ALA A 257 12.68 10.72 6.18
N GLU A 258 13.58 10.88 7.13
CA GLU A 258 13.93 9.88 8.15
C GLU A 258 13.36 10.35 9.49
N PHE A 259 12.56 9.49 10.14
CA PHE A 259 12.02 9.76 11.46
C PHE A 259 13.16 9.75 12.48
N GLU A 260 13.11 10.58 13.52
CA GLU A 260 14.03 10.44 14.66
C GLU A 260 13.87 9.04 15.30
N GLY A 261 14.82 8.15 14.97
CA GLY A 261 14.73 6.74 15.29
C GLY A 261 15.26 6.33 16.65
N ALA A 262 16.11 7.14 17.30
CA ALA A 262 16.78 6.74 18.52
C ALA A 262 15.88 6.89 19.77
N ARG A 263 14.89 7.78 19.73
CA ARG A 263 14.03 8.06 20.90
C ARG A 263 12.55 8.18 20.56
N ALA A 264 12.21 8.66 19.37
CA ALA A 264 10.83 8.99 19.04
C ALA A 264 10.08 7.88 18.30
N LEU A 265 10.72 7.23 17.30
CA LEU A 265 10.03 6.33 16.37
C LEU A 265 9.27 5.19 17.06
N TYR A 266 9.94 4.34 17.83
CA TYR A 266 9.29 3.18 18.44
C TYR A 266 8.36 3.54 19.60
N SER A 267 8.65 4.62 20.34
CA SER A 267 7.69 5.16 21.32
C SER A 267 6.39 5.59 20.62
N TRP A 268 6.50 6.28 19.48
CA TRP A 268 5.34 6.64 18.69
C TRP A 268 4.63 5.40 18.12
N CYS A 269 5.36 4.38 17.64
CA CYS A 269 4.76 3.14 17.19
C CYS A 269 3.98 2.43 18.30
N LEU A 270 4.48 2.43 19.53
CA LEU A 270 3.77 1.88 20.69
C LEU A 270 2.48 2.66 20.96
N ASP A 271 2.52 4.00 20.93
CA ASP A 271 1.31 4.82 21.10
C ASP A 271 0.26 4.51 20.02
N GLN A 272 0.70 4.32 18.77
CA GLN A 272 -0.20 3.96 17.66
C GLN A 272 -0.79 2.56 17.84
N LEU A 273 0.01 1.60 18.30
CA LEU A 273 -0.42 0.23 18.56
C LEU A 273 -1.47 0.21 19.67
N VAL A 274 -1.19 0.83 20.82
CA VAL A 274 -2.10 0.91 21.97
C VAL A 274 -3.42 1.60 21.58
N TYR A 275 -3.34 2.69 20.81
CA TYR A 275 -4.53 3.37 20.30
C TYR A 275 -5.38 2.47 19.40
N ALA A 276 -4.76 1.82 18.41
CA ALA A 276 -5.46 0.97 17.45
C ALA A 276 -6.06 -0.27 18.12
N TYR A 277 -5.27 -0.97 18.92
CA TYR A 277 -5.70 -2.14 19.67
C TYR A 277 -6.81 -1.77 20.67
N GLY A 278 -6.65 -0.66 21.39
CA GLY A 278 -7.68 -0.14 22.29
C GLY A 278 -9.01 0.13 21.57
N GLY A 279 -8.96 0.70 20.36
CA GLY A 279 -10.15 0.90 19.53
C GLY A 279 -10.83 -0.40 19.13
N ILE A 280 -10.06 -1.43 18.74
CA ILE A 280 -10.59 -2.77 18.41
C ILE A 280 -11.24 -3.41 19.65
N ALA A 281 -10.58 -3.33 20.81
CA ALA A 281 -11.11 -3.85 22.07
C ALA A 281 -12.43 -3.17 22.45
N THR A 282 -12.51 -1.83 22.33
CA THR A 282 -13.75 -1.08 22.57
C THR A 282 -14.87 -1.50 21.61
N LEU A 283 -14.57 -1.73 20.33
CA LEU A 283 -15.58 -2.19 19.38
C LEU A 283 -16.15 -3.57 19.76
N LEU A 284 -15.33 -4.47 20.30
CA LEU A 284 -15.80 -5.78 20.77
C LEU A 284 -16.75 -5.63 21.97
N ASP A 285 -16.46 -4.69 22.88
CA ASP A 285 -17.32 -4.38 24.02
C ASP A 285 -18.65 -3.71 23.57
N GLU A 286 -18.58 -2.73 22.68
CA GLU A 286 -19.74 -1.93 22.23
C GLU A 286 -20.64 -2.69 21.25
N THR A 287 -20.10 -3.42 20.28
CA THR A 287 -20.90 -4.26 19.37
C THR A 287 -21.37 -5.57 20.01
N GLY A 288 -20.86 -5.86 21.22
CA GLY A 288 -21.38 -6.87 22.13
C GLY A 288 -22.44 -6.35 23.10
N ALA A 289 -22.71 -5.04 23.14
CA ALA A 289 -23.69 -4.46 24.05
C ALA A 289 -25.12 -4.59 23.48
N ALA A 290 -25.92 -5.39 24.20
CA ALA A 290 -27.38 -5.46 24.40
C ALA A 290 -28.39 -5.12 23.28
N ASP A 291 -28.15 -4.18 22.37
CA ASP A 291 -29.21 -3.66 21.50
C ASP A 291 -29.60 -4.63 20.36
N ILE A 292 -28.77 -5.64 20.07
CA ILE A 292 -29.07 -6.70 19.06
C ILE A 292 -29.02 -8.13 19.66
N ALA A 293 -28.43 -8.32 20.84
CA ALA A 293 -28.44 -9.60 21.57
C ALA A 293 -28.47 -9.29 23.07
N GLY A 294 -29.36 -9.96 23.83
CA GLY A 294 -29.61 -9.64 25.25
C GLY A 294 -28.38 -9.73 26.16
N ASP A 295 -28.57 -9.43 27.45
CA ASP A 295 -27.56 -9.23 28.52
C ASP A 295 -26.49 -10.34 28.72
N GLN A 296 -26.48 -11.39 27.91
CA GLN A 296 -25.48 -12.46 27.97
C GLN A 296 -24.42 -12.28 26.89
N ALA A 297 -23.16 -12.16 27.31
CA ALA A 297 -22.01 -12.26 26.43
C ALA A 297 -22.07 -13.58 25.65
N VAL A 298 -22.12 -13.50 24.32
CA VAL A 298 -22.11 -14.68 23.45
C VAL A 298 -20.68 -15.19 23.37
N GLU A 299 -20.45 -16.42 23.82
CA GLU A 299 -19.17 -17.11 23.58
C GLU A 299 -19.03 -17.37 22.07
N ARG A 300 -18.12 -16.64 21.41
CA ARG A 300 -17.86 -16.78 19.97
C ARG A 300 -16.62 -17.63 19.77
N GLN A 301 -16.76 -18.78 19.13
CA GLN A 301 -15.60 -19.53 18.64
C GLN A 301 -15.09 -18.88 17.36
N VAL A 302 -13.96 -18.18 17.46
CA VAL A 302 -13.27 -17.57 16.32
C VAL A 302 -12.16 -18.51 15.86
N THR A 303 -12.13 -18.84 14.58
CA THR A 303 -11.05 -19.62 13.96
C THR A 303 -10.37 -18.77 12.90
N VAL A 304 -9.06 -18.61 13.02
CA VAL A 304 -8.22 -17.90 12.04
C VAL A 304 -7.33 -18.92 11.34
N THR A 305 -7.34 -18.92 10.01
CA THR A 305 -6.57 -19.88 9.19
C THR A 305 -5.76 -19.14 8.13
N GLN A 306 -4.57 -19.66 7.81
CA GLN A 306 -3.79 -19.22 6.65
C GLN A 306 -3.86 -20.30 5.56
N GLY A 307 -4.19 -19.90 4.34
CA GLY A 307 -4.34 -20.80 3.21
C GLY A 307 -4.95 -20.10 1.99
N GLY A 308 -4.90 -20.77 0.84
CA GLY A 308 -5.48 -20.25 -0.39
C GLY A 308 -7.01 -20.32 -0.38
N ALA A 309 -7.68 -19.23 -0.78
CA ALA A 309 -9.14 -19.18 -0.84
C ALA A 309 -9.76 -20.14 -1.89
N ALA A 310 -8.94 -20.71 -2.78
CA ALA A 310 -9.34 -21.75 -3.73
C ALA A 310 -9.36 -23.17 -3.13
N ALA A 311 -8.90 -23.34 -1.88
CA ALA A 311 -8.91 -24.63 -1.17
C ALA A 311 -9.14 -24.39 0.34
N LEU A 312 -10.41 -24.32 0.73
CA LEU A 312 -10.82 -24.08 2.11
C LEU A 312 -10.88 -25.38 2.91
N PRO A 313 -10.44 -25.40 4.18
CA PRO A 313 -10.40 -26.61 5.02
C PRO A 313 -11.77 -26.96 5.62
N TYR A 314 -12.86 -26.66 4.91
CA TYR A 314 -14.24 -26.86 5.39
C TYR A 314 -14.96 -27.89 4.52
N GLU A 315 -15.84 -28.66 5.13
CA GLU A 315 -16.71 -29.60 4.42
C GLU A 315 -17.73 -28.86 3.54
N ALA A 316 -18.22 -29.55 2.51
CA ALA A 316 -19.23 -28.98 1.64
C ALA A 316 -20.53 -28.65 2.41
N ASN A 317 -21.21 -27.57 2.02
CA ASN A 317 -22.50 -27.16 2.60
C ASN A 317 -22.49 -26.91 4.12
N THR A 318 -21.41 -26.36 4.68
CA THR A 318 -21.30 -26.07 6.11
C THR A 318 -21.36 -24.59 6.47
N VAL A 319 -21.00 -23.70 5.54
CA VAL A 319 -20.90 -22.25 5.78
C VAL A 319 -22.22 -21.56 5.45
N ALA A 320 -22.79 -20.82 6.40
CA ALA A 320 -24.06 -20.10 6.19
C ALA A 320 -23.89 -18.78 5.42
N HIS A 321 -22.79 -18.08 5.65
CA HIS A 321 -22.50 -16.80 5.02
C HIS A 321 -21.01 -16.68 4.72
N ILE A 322 -20.69 -16.20 3.52
CA ILE A 322 -19.34 -15.82 3.14
C ILE A 322 -19.37 -14.33 2.83
N CYS A 323 -18.55 -13.54 3.53
CA CYS A 323 -18.31 -12.14 3.20
C CYS A 323 -16.90 -12.01 2.62
N MET A 324 -16.79 -11.47 1.41
CA MET A 324 -15.53 -11.45 0.66
C MET A 324 -15.26 -10.05 0.09
N ASP A 325 -14.07 -9.52 0.36
CA ASP A 325 -13.49 -8.38 -0.36
C ASP A 325 -12.34 -8.91 -1.24
N PRO A 326 -12.60 -9.19 -2.53
CA PRO A 326 -11.61 -9.80 -3.39
C PRO A 326 -10.56 -8.79 -3.89
N PRO A 327 -9.36 -9.25 -4.27
CA PRO A 327 -8.39 -8.40 -4.97
C PRO A 327 -8.97 -7.87 -6.30
N TYR A 328 -8.68 -6.61 -6.62
CA TYR A 328 -9.17 -5.96 -7.84
C TYR A 328 -8.09 -5.90 -8.92
N TYR A 329 -8.03 -6.92 -9.78
CA TYR A 329 -7.11 -6.98 -10.94
C TYR A 329 -5.67 -6.58 -10.57
N ASP A 330 -5.18 -5.48 -11.15
CA ASP A 330 -3.82 -4.98 -11.04
C ASP A 330 -3.68 -3.79 -10.09
N ASN A 331 -4.75 -3.48 -9.34
CA ASN A 331 -4.82 -2.30 -8.46
C ASN A 331 -3.73 -2.33 -7.38
N VAL A 332 -3.57 -3.50 -6.73
CA VAL A 332 -2.57 -3.74 -5.69
C VAL A 332 -1.93 -5.10 -5.94
N MET A 333 -0.60 -5.16 -5.85
CA MET A 333 0.19 -6.38 -5.92
C MET A 333 0.57 -6.75 -4.48
N TYR A 334 -0.34 -7.38 -3.75
CA TYR A 334 -0.21 -7.60 -2.31
C TYR A 334 1.03 -8.39 -1.96
N ALA A 335 1.31 -9.49 -2.66
CA ALA A 335 2.47 -10.34 -2.38
C ALA A 335 3.79 -9.58 -2.61
N GLU A 336 3.92 -8.85 -3.73
CA GLU A 336 5.11 -8.03 -4.00
C GLU A 336 5.34 -6.92 -2.95
N LEU A 337 4.26 -6.28 -2.50
CA LEU A 337 4.35 -5.19 -1.52
C LEU A 337 4.53 -5.71 -0.09
N ALA A 338 3.94 -6.86 0.24
CA ALA A 338 4.02 -7.50 1.55
C ALA A 338 5.44 -7.93 1.89
N ASP A 339 6.25 -8.30 0.89
CA ASP A 339 7.66 -8.68 1.12
C ASP A 339 8.47 -7.58 1.80
N TYR A 340 8.10 -6.30 1.61
CA TYR A 340 8.71 -5.17 2.31
C TYR A 340 8.63 -5.32 3.84
N PHE A 341 7.55 -5.94 4.35
CA PHE A 341 7.35 -6.24 5.77
C PHE A 341 7.74 -7.67 6.12
N TYR A 342 7.34 -8.64 5.30
CA TYR A 342 7.49 -10.07 5.56
C TYR A 342 8.92 -10.46 5.91
N VAL A 343 9.91 -9.92 5.18
CA VAL A 343 11.32 -10.24 5.45
C VAL A 343 11.78 -9.73 6.82
N TRP A 344 11.21 -8.65 7.34
CA TRP A 344 11.52 -8.13 8.67
C TRP A 344 10.69 -8.85 9.75
N GLU A 345 9.40 -9.05 9.51
CA GLU A 345 8.49 -9.75 10.43
C GLU A 345 8.94 -11.20 10.68
N LYS A 346 9.56 -11.84 9.68
CA LYS A 346 10.23 -13.14 9.85
C LYS A 346 11.30 -13.13 10.96
N ARG A 347 11.95 -12.00 11.21
CA ARG A 347 12.95 -11.82 12.28
C ARG A 347 12.35 -11.45 13.64
N THR A 348 11.06 -11.11 13.68
CA THR A 348 10.33 -10.75 14.92
C THR A 348 9.17 -11.72 15.15
N LEU A 349 8.03 -11.54 14.49
CA LEU A 349 6.89 -12.45 14.54
C LEU A 349 7.26 -13.90 14.23
N GLY A 350 8.18 -14.13 13.28
CA GLY A 350 8.66 -15.49 12.95
C GLY A 350 9.39 -16.21 14.09
N ARG A 351 9.79 -15.50 15.15
CA ARG A 351 10.33 -16.11 16.38
C ARG A 351 9.23 -16.63 17.31
N LEU A 352 8.01 -16.12 17.16
CA LEU A 352 6.83 -16.51 17.95
C LEU A 352 5.99 -17.55 17.20
N VAL A 353 5.74 -17.30 15.92
CA VAL A 353 4.85 -18.10 15.05
C VAL A 353 5.57 -18.50 13.75
N PRO A 354 6.63 -19.33 13.84
CA PRO A 354 7.48 -19.68 12.70
C PRO A 354 6.73 -20.36 11.54
N GLU A 355 5.58 -20.99 11.80
CA GLU A 355 4.72 -21.64 10.80
C GLU A 355 4.22 -20.68 9.70
N TYR A 356 4.10 -19.38 9.98
CA TYR A 356 3.70 -18.38 8.98
C TYR A 356 4.86 -17.83 8.14
N PHE A 357 6.10 -18.18 8.49
CA PHE A 357 7.32 -17.61 7.88
C PHE A 357 8.25 -18.66 7.27
N GLN A 358 7.71 -19.79 6.84
CA GLN A 358 8.47 -20.92 6.27
C GLN A 358 9.17 -20.54 4.97
N ASP A 359 8.47 -19.81 4.09
CA ASP A 359 9.01 -19.44 2.80
C ASP A 359 9.97 -18.24 2.89
N PRO A 360 10.94 -18.10 1.96
CA PRO A 360 11.80 -16.93 1.90
C PRO A 360 11.04 -15.63 1.67
N LEU A 361 10.01 -15.65 0.83
CA LEU A 361 9.17 -14.51 0.46
C LEU A 361 7.71 -14.98 0.33
N SER A 362 6.77 -14.04 0.23
CA SER A 362 5.35 -14.36 0.05
C SER A 362 5.05 -15.09 -1.28
N ASP A 363 3.91 -15.77 -1.35
CA ASP A 363 3.49 -16.55 -2.53
C ASP A 363 2.87 -15.65 -3.62
N LYS A 364 3.65 -15.36 -4.67
CA LYS A 364 3.19 -14.58 -5.84
C LYS A 364 2.43 -15.46 -6.83
N ASP A 365 2.60 -16.77 -6.75
CA ASP A 365 2.08 -17.69 -7.75
C ASP A 365 0.61 -17.99 -7.53
N ASN A 366 0.18 -18.11 -6.28
CA ASN A 366 -1.21 -18.32 -5.92
C ASN A 366 -1.98 -17.02 -5.63
N GLU A 367 -1.33 -15.85 -5.74
CA GLU A 367 -2.00 -14.55 -5.63
C GLU A 367 -3.01 -14.35 -6.78
N ALA A 368 -4.25 -14.01 -6.44
CA ALA A 368 -5.32 -13.75 -7.41
C ALA A 368 -5.32 -12.29 -7.87
N VAL A 369 -4.25 -11.84 -8.52
CA VAL A 369 -4.13 -10.50 -9.12
C VAL A 369 -3.73 -10.59 -10.59
N ALA A 370 -4.13 -9.59 -11.37
CA ALA A 370 -3.69 -9.48 -12.76
C ALA A 370 -2.28 -8.87 -12.80
N ASN A 371 -1.24 -9.71 -12.76
CA ASN A 371 0.15 -9.26 -12.73
C ASN A 371 0.90 -9.55 -14.04
N PRO A 372 1.06 -8.56 -14.95
CA PRO A 372 1.78 -8.75 -16.21
C PRO A 372 3.28 -9.04 -16.05
N ALA A 373 3.88 -8.76 -14.88
CA ALA A 373 5.29 -9.05 -14.65
C ALA A 373 5.58 -10.55 -14.60
N ARG A 374 4.63 -11.35 -14.09
CA ARG A 374 4.72 -12.83 -14.06
C ARG A 374 4.78 -13.45 -15.45
N PHE A 375 4.21 -12.77 -16.45
CA PHE A 375 4.19 -13.20 -17.84
C PHE A 375 5.20 -12.43 -18.73
N ALA A 376 6.22 -11.80 -18.14
CA ALA A 376 7.16 -10.94 -18.89
C ALA A 376 7.84 -11.65 -20.08
N SER A 377 8.13 -12.95 -19.95
CA SER A 377 8.73 -13.78 -21.00
C SER A 377 7.81 -13.99 -22.22
N MET A 378 6.50 -13.75 -22.08
CA MET A 378 5.50 -13.96 -23.13
C MET A 378 5.33 -12.74 -24.07
N GLY A 379 6.14 -11.71 -23.89
CA GLY A 379 6.22 -10.55 -24.79
C GLY A 379 4.89 -9.78 -24.86
N ARG A 380 4.33 -9.64 -26.07
CA ARG A 380 3.14 -8.82 -26.33
C ARG A 380 1.86 -9.35 -25.68
N ARG A 381 1.79 -10.64 -25.32
CA ARG A 381 0.60 -11.29 -24.74
C ARG A 381 0.57 -11.28 -23.21
N LYS A 382 1.56 -10.70 -22.55
CA LYS A 382 1.68 -10.77 -21.08
C LYS A 382 0.47 -10.23 -20.31
N SER A 383 -0.17 -9.17 -20.80
CA SER A 383 -1.34 -8.58 -20.16
C SER A 383 -2.56 -9.46 -20.32
N GLU A 384 -2.81 -9.97 -21.53
CA GLU A 384 -3.89 -10.92 -21.80
C GLU A 384 -3.77 -12.19 -20.94
N LEU A 385 -2.55 -12.73 -20.80
CA LEU A 385 -2.31 -13.89 -19.95
C LEU A 385 -2.48 -13.59 -18.45
N ALA A 386 -2.14 -12.39 -18.00
CA ALA A 386 -2.35 -11.96 -16.62
C ALA A 386 -3.85 -11.84 -16.30
N ASP A 387 -4.65 -11.31 -17.23
CA ASP A 387 -6.10 -11.22 -17.08
C ASP A 387 -6.73 -12.62 -17.02
N LEU A 388 -6.30 -13.55 -17.89
CA LEU A 388 -6.77 -14.94 -17.88
C LEU A 388 -6.37 -15.70 -16.61
N ASP A 389 -5.16 -15.50 -16.09
CA ASP A 389 -4.71 -16.11 -14.83
C ASP A 389 -5.56 -15.62 -13.65
N TYR A 390 -5.81 -14.31 -13.58
CA TYR A 390 -6.70 -13.70 -12.60
C TYR A 390 -8.12 -14.28 -12.69
N GLU A 391 -8.71 -14.33 -13.89
CA GLU A 391 -10.04 -14.91 -14.14
C GLU A 391 -10.15 -16.36 -13.68
N SER A 392 -9.14 -17.17 -14.02
CA SER A 392 -9.09 -18.58 -13.63
C SER A 392 -9.03 -18.74 -12.12
N LYS A 393 -8.19 -17.95 -11.43
CA LYS A 393 -8.05 -18.01 -9.97
C LYS A 393 -9.30 -17.53 -9.24
N MET A 394 -9.88 -16.41 -9.67
CA MET A 394 -11.12 -15.91 -9.08
C MET A 394 -12.27 -16.90 -9.29
N THR A 395 -12.38 -17.51 -10.47
CA THR A 395 -13.36 -18.57 -10.73
C THR A 395 -13.17 -19.77 -9.80
N ALA A 396 -11.92 -20.20 -9.57
CA ALA A 396 -11.61 -21.29 -8.63
C ALA A 396 -11.98 -20.93 -7.18
N ILE A 397 -11.66 -19.71 -6.73
CA ILE A 397 -12.03 -19.19 -5.40
C ILE A 397 -13.56 -19.18 -5.22
N PHE A 398 -14.30 -18.72 -6.23
CA PHE A 398 -15.76 -18.75 -6.17
C PHE A 398 -16.32 -20.17 -6.22
N ALA A 399 -15.76 -21.06 -7.04
CA ALA A 399 -16.19 -22.46 -7.07
C ALA A 399 -16.00 -23.12 -5.70
N GLU A 400 -14.89 -22.85 -5.03
CA GLU A 400 -14.62 -23.33 -3.68
C GLU A 400 -15.56 -22.72 -2.64
N SER A 401 -15.79 -21.40 -2.73
CA SER A 401 -16.80 -20.71 -1.92
C SER A 401 -18.17 -21.37 -2.08
N ARG A 402 -18.55 -21.74 -3.31
CA ARG A 402 -19.82 -22.42 -3.61
C ARG A 402 -19.86 -23.84 -3.02
N ARG A 403 -18.74 -24.55 -2.97
CA ARG A 403 -18.66 -25.89 -2.39
C ARG A 403 -18.98 -25.86 -0.89
N VAL A 404 -18.34 -24.95 -0.15
CA VAL A 404 -18.48 -24.87 1.31
C VAL A 404 -19.77 -24.16 1.75
N LEU A 405 -20.29 -23.24 0.94
CA LEU A 405 -21.54 -22.54 1.25
C LEU A 405 -22.70 -23.52 1.32
N ARG A 406 -23.61 -23.35 2.27
CA ARG A 406 -24.88 -24.08 2.34
C ARG A 406 -25.77 -23.77 1.15
N ASP A 407 -26.76 -24.62 0.87
CA ASP A 407 -27.71 -24.38 -0.21
C ASP A 407 -28.62 -23.17 0.04
N ASP A 408 -28.95 -22.90 1.31
CA ASP A 408 -29.65 -21.70 1.77
C ASP A 408 -28.71 -20.52 2.08
N GLY A 409 -27.41 -20.72 1.90
CA GLY A 409 -26.38 -19.75 2.27
C GLY A 409 -26.31 -18.54 1.33
N VAL A 410 -25.61 -17.51 1.80
CA VAL A 410 -25.39 -16.25 1.06
C VAL A 410 -23.89 -15.99 0.90
N LEU A 411 -23.49 -15.61 -0.31
CA LEU A 411 -22.18 -15.01 -0.57
C LEU A 411 -22.38 -13.50 -0.76
N SER A 412 -21.69 -12.70 0.04
CA SER A 412 -21.63 -11.24 -0.08
C SER A 412 -20.25 -10.85 -0.61
N VAL A 413 -20.20 -10.21 -1.77
CA VAL A 413 -18.92 -9.80 -2.40
C VAL A 413 -18.86 -8.28 -2.49
N MET A 414 -17.80 -7.69 -1.95
CA MET A 414 -17.50 -6.27 -2.13
C MET A 414 -17.02 -6.04 -3.57
N PHE A 415 -17.49 -4.94 -4.17
CA PHE A 415 -17.12 -4.59 -5.53
C PHE A 415 -17.10 -3.08 -5.75
N THR A 416 -15.96 -2.54 -6.17
CA THR A 416 -15.82 -1.11 -6.47
C THR A 416 -15.03 -0.90 -7.76
N HIS A 417 -15.68 -0.99 -8.92
CA HIS A 417 -15.01 -0.70 -10.19
C HIS A 417 -15.89 0.08 -11.18
N LYS A 418 -15.33 1.15 -11.75
CA LYS A 418 -16.04 2.05 -12.69
C LYS A 418 -16.13 1.51 -14.12
N ARG A 419 -15.22 0.62 -14.51
CA ARG A 419 -15.19 0.07 -15.87
C ARG A 419 -16.07 -1.16 -15.97
N ALA A 420 -16.98 -1.15 -16.94
CA ALA A 420 -17.85 -2.28 -17.27
C ALA A 420 -17.08 -3.56 -17.64
N GLU A 421 -15.83 -3.46 -18.11
CA GLU A 421 -15.02 -4.65 -18.41
C GLU A 421 -14.70 -5.47 -17.16
N ALA A 422 -14.37 -4.81 -16.04
CA ALA A 422 -14.09 -5.50 -14.78
C ALA A 422 -15.34 -6.18 -14.19
N TRP A 423 -16.51 -5.57 -14.41
CA TRP A 423 -17.81 -6.17 -14.08
C TRP A 423 -18.06 -7.43 -14.88
N ASN A 424 -17.67 -7.43 -16.16
CA ASN A 424 -17.83 -8.58 -17.03
C ASN A 424 -17.01 -9.76 -16.48
N THR A 425 -15.74 -9.55 -16.15
CA THR A 425 -14.88 -10.64 -15.69
C THR A 425 -15.25 -11.19 -14.30
N LEU A 426 -15.40 -10.34 -13.26
CA LEU A 426 -15.72 -10.85 -11.92
C LEU A 426 -17.14 -11.42 -11.88
N GLY A 427 -18.08 -10.73 -12.52
CA GLY A 427 -19.45 -11.21 -12.69
C GLY A 427 -19.47 -12.56 -13.40
N MET A 428 -18.78 -12.70 -14.54
CA MET A 428 -18.69 -13.96 -15.26
C MET A 428 -18.01 -15.07 -14.44
N SER A 429 -17.00 -14.76 -13.64
CA SER A 429 -16.37 -15.72 -12.74
C SER A 429 -17.36 -16.27 -11.70
N LEU A 430 -18.22 -15.41 -11.12
CA LEU A 430 -19.33 -15.83 -10.25
C LEU A 430 -20.35 -16.71 -10.98
N LEU A 431 -20.72 -16.36 -12.22
CA LEU A 431 -21.68 -17.13 -13.02
C LEU A 431 -21.14 -18.49 -13.43
N GLN A 432 -19.87 -18.55 -13.81
CA GLN A 432 -19.15 -19.77 -14.16
C GLN A 432 -18.99 -20.67 -12.95
N ALA A 433 -18.69 -20.12 -11.78
CA ALA A 433 -18.65 -20.84 -10.51
C ALA A 433 -20.02 -21.37 -10.06
N GLY A 434 -21.12 -20.90 -10.65
CA GLY A 434 -22.47 -21.41 -10.38
C GLY A 434 -23.26 -20.59 -9.37
N PHE A 435 -22.99 -19.30 -9.26
CA PHE A 435 -23.80 -18.35 -8.51
C PHE A 435 -24.82 -17.61 -9.39
N THR A 436 -25.89 -17.17 -8.74
CA THR A 436 -26.86 -16.19 -9.22
C THR A 436 -26.69 -14.92 -8.39
N ILE A 437 -26.66 -13.75 -9.04
CA ILE A 437 -26.60 -12.45 -8.35
C ILE A 437 -28.05 -12.01 -8.11
N GLU A 438 -28.50 -11.95 -6.85
CA GLU A 438 -29.88 -11.57 -6.53
C GLU A 438 -30.05 -10.05 -6.54
N THR A 439 -29.11 -9.34 -5.93
CA THR A 439 -29.17 -7.88 -5.80
C THR A 439 -27.77 -7.30 -5.58
N SER A 440 -27.66 -5.98 -5.75
CA SER A 440 -26.50 -5.19 -5.36
C SER A 440 -26.94 -4.03 -4.47
N TRP A 441 -26.14 -3.73 -3.44
CA TRP A 441 -26.39 -2.63 -2.53
C TRP A 441 -25.20 -1.68 -2.50
N PRO A 442 -25.37 -0.39 -2.82
CA PRO A 442 -24.33 0.59 -2.59
C PRO A 442 -24.21 0.86 -1.08
N VAL A 443 -22.98 0.87 -0.58
CA VAL A 443 -22.63 1.20 0.80
C VAL A 443 -21.65 2.37 0.75
N ASN A 444 -22.02 3.48 1.38
CA ASN A 444 -21.12 4.62 1.56
C ASN A 444 -19.95 4.18 2.44
N THR A 445 -18.75 4.16 1.87
CA THR A 445 -17.54 3.67 2.56
C THR A 445 -16.49 4.77 2.75
N GLU A 446 -16.70 5.98 2.21
CA GLU A 446 -15.83 7.13 2.41
C GLU A 446 -16.33 8.07 3.51
N ALA A 447 -15.40 8.69 4.25
CA ALA A 447 -15.71 9.67 5.28
C ALA A 447 -16.25 10.98 4.67
N GLU A 448 -17.38 11.49 5.17
CA GLU A 448 -18.05 12.72 4.70
C GLU A 448 -17.12 13.95 4.65
N TYR A 449 -16.06 14.00 5.47
CA TYR A 449 -15.07 15.07 5.49
C TYR A 449 -14.19 15.16 4.21
N SER A 450 -14.13 14.12 3.38
CA SER A 450 -13.41 14.11 2.10
C SER A 450 -14.15 14.90 1.00
N LEU A 451 -15.45 15.14 1.16
CA LEU A 451 -16.32 15.76 0.15
C LEU A 451 -16.00 17.24 -0.13
N HIS A 452 -15.30 17.93 0.75
CA HIS A 452 -15.01 19.36 0.56
C HIS A 452 -13.81 19.65 -0.39
N GLN A 453 -13.11 18.63 -0.91
CA GLN A 453 -11.93 18.85 -1.78
C GLN A 453 -11.81 17.99 -3.06
N ALA A 454 -12.86 17.32 -3.55
CA ALA A 454 -12.76 16.56 -4.80
C ALA A 454 -13.87 16.90 -5.80
N ASN A 455 -13.61 17.90 -6.64
CA ASN A 455 -14.38 18.16 -7.86
C ASN A 455 -14.00 17.17 -8.98
N MET A 456 -13.98 15.87 -8.69
CA MET A 456 -13.68 14.81 -9.66
C MET A 456 -14.60 13.61 -9.46
N ASN A 457 -15.16 13.14 -10.57
CA ASN A 457 -15.92 11.90 -10.79
C ASN A 457 -15.32 10.65 -10.10
N SER A 458 -15.39 10.58 -8.77
CA SER A 458 -15.04 9.44 -7.92
C SER A 458 -16.33 8.78 -7.44
N ALA A 459 -16.35 7.45 -7.40
CA ALA A 459 -17.50 6.73 -6.86
C ALA A 459 -17.32 6.77 -5.34
N ALA A 460 -18.31 7.32 -4.62
CA ALA A 460 -18.26 7.47 -3.16
C ALA A 460 -18.70 6.18 -2.44
N SER A 461 -19.25 5.22 -3.19
CA SER A 461 -19.87 4.00 -2.68
C SER A 461 -19.14 2.72 -3.13
N THR A 462 -19.05 1.76 -2.21
CA THR A 462 -18.67 0.36 -2.48
C THR A 462 -19.94 -0.46 -2.70
N ILE A 463 -19.96 -1.35 -3.69
CA ILE A 463 -21.16 -2.12 -4.02
C ILE A 463 -21.03 -3.51 -3.42
N MET A 464 -22.02 -3.90 -2.61
CA MET A 464 -22.13 -5.24 -2.07
C MET A 464 -23.04 -6.09 -2.97
N LEU A 465 -22.46 -7.09 -3.63
CA LEU A 465 -23.22 -8.08 -4.38
C LEU A 465 -23.72 -9.17 -3.44
N VAL A 466 -25.01 -9.51 -3.57
CA VAL A 466 -25.62 -10.62 -2.85
C VAL A 466 -25.81 -11.77 -3.83
N CYS A 467 -25.11 -12.87 -3.58
CA CYS A 467 -25.06 -14.03 -4.44
C CYS A 467 -25.58 -15.28 -3.73
N ARG A 468 -26.32 -16.12 -4.47
CA ARG A 468 -26.78 -17.44 -4.02
C ARG A 468 -26.37 -18.52 -4.98
N LYS A 469 -26.35 -19.77 -4.52
CA LYS A 469 -26.16 -20.91 -5.41
C LYS A 469 -27.26 -20.91 -6.47
N ARG A 470 -26.86 -21.03 -7.73
CA ARG A 470 -27.80 -21.24 -8.83
C ARG A 470 -28.44 -22.62 -8.69
N GLU A 471 -29.77 -22.67 -8.79
CA GLU A 471 -30.53 -23.92 -8.89
C GLU A 471 -30.17 -24.65 -10.20
N GLN A 472 -30.01 -25.97 -10.15
CA GLN A 472 -29.75 -26.75 -11.35
C GLN A 472 -31.01 -26.78 -12.23
N ARG A 473 -30.96 -26.14 -13.41
CA ARG A 473 -31.96 -26.34 -14.47
C ARG A 473 -31.56 -27.52 -15.36
N PRO A 474 -32.52 -28.22 -15.98
CA PRO A 474 -32.23 -29.23 -16.99
C PRO A 474 -31.40 -28.63 -18.15
N ASP A 475 -30.44 -29.38 -18.69
CA ASP A 475 -29.47 -28.96 -19.72
C ASP A 475 -30.07 -28.50 -21.08
N ASP A 476 -31.39 -28.54 -21.26
CA ASP A 476 -32.07 -28.38 -22.55
C ASP A 476 -32.52 -26.94 -22.87
N ASP A 477 -32.49 -26.02 -21.90
CA ASP A 477 -32.90 -24.62 -22.10
C ASP A 477 -31.70 -23.73 -22.48
N LYS A 478 -31.37 -23.69 -23.77
CA LYS A 478 -30.41 -22.71 -24.32
C LYS A 478 -31.10 -21.37 -24.53
N VAL A 479 -30.81 -20.40 -23.66
CA VAL A 479 -31.27 -19.01 -23.80
C VAL A 479 -30.20 -18.20 -24.55
N TYR A 480 -30.59 -17.47 -25.61
CA TYR A 480 -29.68 -16.57 -26.33
C TYR A 480 -29.69 -15.18 -25.70
N LEU A 481 -28.58 -14.44 -25.80
CA LEU A 481 -28.46 -13.08 -25.24
C LEU A 481 -29.51 -12.12 -25.82
N ASP A 482 -29.83 -12.29 -27.11
CA ASP A 482 -30.83 -11.51 -27.83
C ASP A 482 -32.24 -11.69 -27.23
N ASP A 483 -32.52 -12.86 -26.63
CA ASP A 483 -33.82 -13.16 -26.01
C ASP A 483 -34.01 -12.45 -24.66
N ILE A 484 -32.92 -12.03 -24.02
CA ILE A 484 -32.93 -11.38 -22.69
C ILE A 484 -32.49 -9.92 -22.69
N GLU A 485 -32.14 -9.36 -23.85
CA GLU A 485 -31.70 -7.96 -23.94
C GLU A 485 -32.80 -7.00 -23.45
N GLN A 486 -34.06 -7.29 -23.78
CA GLN A 486 -35.18 -6.50 -23.32
C GLN A 486 -35.36 -6.58 -21.80
N ASP A 487 -35.18 -7.76 -21.21
CA ASP A 487 -35.30 -8.00 -19.78
C ASP A 487 -34.16 -7.31 -19.01
N ILE A 488 -32.93 -7.35 -19.53
CA ILE A 488 -31.78 -6.61 -19.02
C ILE A 488 -32.08 -5.10 -18.98
N ARG A 489 -32.56 -4.54 -20.09
CA ARG A 489 -32.88 -3.11 -20.18
C ARG A 489 -34.00 -2.73 -19.23
N GLN A 490 -35.00 -3.60 -19.05
CA GLN A 490 -36.11 -3.37 -18.13
C GLN A 490 -35.65 -3.44 -16.67
N ALA A 491 -34.80 -4.42 -16.32
CA ALA A 491 -34.22 -4.55 -14.99
C ALA A 491 -33.37 -3.33 -14.63
N ALA A 492 -32.53 -2.84 -15.55
CA ALA A 492 -31.74 -1.63 -15.35
C ALA A 492 -32.62 -0.39 -15.11
N ARG A 493 -33.70 -0.23 -15.87
CA ARG A 493 -34.66 0.89 -15.71
C ARG A 493 -35.39 0.82 -14.37
N ASN A 494 -35.94 -0.34 -14.02
CA ASN A 494 -36.65 -0.54 -12.77
C ASN A 494 -35.72 -0.30 -11.56
N ALA A 495 -34.50 -0.80 -11.62
CA ALA A 495 -33.48 -0.57 -10.61
C ALA A 495 -33.14 0.92 -10.46
N ALA A 496 -32.93 1.62 -11.59
CA ALA A 496 -32.66 3.06 -11.56
C ALA A 496 -33.80 3.83 -10.89
N THR A 497 -35.06 3.56 -11.25
CA THR A 497 -36.21 4.22 -10.63
C THR A 497 -36.30 3.93 -9.13
N ARG A 498 -36.09 2.67 -8.71
CA ARG A 498 -36.11 2.28 -7.30
C ARG A 498 -35.01 2.98 -6.51
N PHE A 499 -33.76 2.88 -6.95
CA PHE A 499 -32.63 3.46 -6.23
C PHE A 499 -32.66 4.99 -6.20
N GLN A 500 -33.18 5.62 -7.26
CA GLN A 500 -33.41 7.07 -7.26
C GLN A 500 -34.48 7.48 -6.24
N HIS A 501 -35.56 6.70 -6.09
CA HIS A 501 -36.54 6.92 -5.03
C HIS A 501 -35.93 6.75 -3.63
N ASP A 502 -34.99 5.82 -3.48
CA ASP A 502 -34.27 5.56 -2.22
C ASP A 502 -33.14 6.59 -1.95
N GLY A 503 -33.04 7.65 -2.77
CA GLY A 503 -32.11 8.76 -2.58
C GLY A 503 -30.70 8.54 -3.14
N ILE A 504 -30.48 7.48 -3.93
CA ILE A 504 -29.20 7.22 -4.59
C ILE A 504 -29.17 7.98 -5.92
N GLU A 505 -28.18 8.85 -6.11
CA GLU A 505 -28.04 9.70 -7.28
C GLU A 505 -26.66 9.56 -7.95
N GLY A 506 -26.47 10.22 -9.10
CA GLY A 506 -25.16 10.36 -9.74
C GLY A 506 -24.52 9.03 -10.21
N VAL A 507 -23.22 8.89 -9.96
CA VAL A 507 -22.44 7.69 -10.38
C VAL A 507 -22.89 6.44 -9.62
N ASP A 508 -23.29 6.58 -8.37
CA ASP A 508 -23.70 5.47 -7.51
C ASP A 508 -25.04 4.87 -7.96
N LEU A 509 -25.93 5.69 -8.53
CA LEU A 509 -27.15 5.21 -9.18
C LEU A 509 -26.83 4.28 -10.35
N LEU A 510 -25.94 4.70 -11.24
CA LEU A 510 -25.54 3.92 -12.41
C LEU A 510 -24.91 2.59 -11.95
N LEU A 511 -24.00 2.67 -10.97
CA LEU A 511 -23.33 1.52 -10.40
C LEU A 511 -24.29 0.52 -9.75
N SER A 512 -25.32 1.01 -9.05
CA SER A 512 -26.31 0.16 -8.38
C SER A 512 -27.20 -0.62 -9.37
N THR A 513 -27.33 -0.16 -10.62
CA THR A 513 -28.11 -0.90 -11.64
C THR A 513 -27.40 -2.13 -12.21
N TYR A 514 -26.09 -2.28 -11.99
CA TYR A 514 -25.34 -3.42 -12.50
C TYR A 514 -25.77 -4.74 -11.88
N GLY A 515 -26.01 -4.82 -10.57
CA GLY A 515 -26.44 -6.06 -9.91
C GLY A 515 -27.76 -6.60 -10.45
N PRO A 516 -28.83 -5.80 -10.53
CA PRO A 516 -30.11 -6.22 -11.13
C PRO A 516 -29.98 -6.65 -12.59
N THR A 517 -29.12 -5.98 -13.37
CA THR A 517 -28.83 -6.37 -14.76
C THR A 517 -28.12 -7.72 -14.84
N LEU A 518 -27.11 -7.93 -14.00
CA LEU A 518 -26.39 -9.19 -13.90
C LEU A 518 -27.28 -10.31 -13.35
N SER A 519 -28.29 -9.98 -12.55
CA SER A 519 -29.28 -10.95 -12.06
C SER A 519 -29.99 -11.65 -13.21
N VAL A 520 -30.48 -10.89 -14.19
CA VAL A 520 -31.15 -11.42 -15.39
C VAL A 520 -30.21 -12.36 -16.15
N ILE A 521 -28.96 -11.95 -16.34
CA ILE A 521 -27.93 -12.76 -17.03
C ILE A 521 -27.58 -14.02 -16.23
N SER A 522 -27.59 -13.93 -14.91
CA SER A 522 -27.17 -15.03 -14.02
C SER A 522 -28.19 -16.18 -13.94
N GLN A 523 -29.45 -15.90 -14.23
CA GLN A 523 -30.55 -16.86 -14.16
C GLN A 523 -30.68 -17.74 -15.42
N THR A 524 -30.05 -17.36 -16.54
CA THR A 524 -30.17 -18.05 -17.83
C THR A 524 -29.08 -19.08 -18.10
N GLY A 525 -28.12 -19.24 -17.18
CA GLY A 525 -27.11 -20.30 -17.21
C GLY A 525 -25.84 -19.95 -18.04
N PRO A 526 -24.81 -20.81 -17.99
CA PRO A 526 -23.49 -20.55 -18.60
C PRO A 526 -23.46 -20.65 -20.13
N SER A 527 -24.58 -20.98 -20.79
CA SER A 527 -24.68 -21.27 -22.23
C SER A 527 -24.66 -20.06 -23.15
N ILE A 528 -24.44 -18.85 -22.63
CA ILE A 528 -24.26 -17.64 -23.45
C ILE A 528 -22.88 -17.70 -24.11
N ARG A 529 -22.82 -18.16 -25.37
CA ARG A 529 -21.62 -17.99 -26.20
C ARG A 529 -21.34 -16.49 -26.39
N PRO A 530 -20.15 -15.98 -26.05
CA PRO A 530 -19.77 -14.60 -26.36
C PRO A 530 -19.44 -14.52 -27.85
N LEU A 531 -20.47 -14.40 -28.70
CA LEU A 531 -20.29 -14.25 -30.13
C LEU A 531 -20.52 -12.83 -30.60
N LEU A 532 -20.22 -11.78 -29.80
CA LEU A 532 -20.18 -10.40 -30.30
C LEU A 532 -19.55 -9.38 -29.31
N MET A 533 -18.24 -9.43 -29.03
CA MET A 533 -17.57 -8.28 -28.38
C MET A 533 -16.24 -7.83 -29.05
N LEU A 534 -15.88 -8.41 -30.20
CA LEU A 534 -14.71 -8.00 -31.01
C LEU A 534 -15.05 -7.06 -32.19
N ARG A 535 -16.25 -6.47 -32.24
CA ARG A 535 -16.53 -5.33 -33.14
C ARG A 535 -16.70 -4.08 -32.30
N GLY A 536 -15.76 -3.16 -32.46
CA GLY A 536 -15.55 -2.03 -31.57
C GLY A 536 -16.73 -1.10 -31.38
N GLY A 537 -16.70 -0.41 -30.24
CA GLY A 537 -17.24 0.95 -30.11
C GLY A 537 -18.35 1.17 -29.10
N THR A 538 -19.10 0.16 -28.67
CA THR A 538 -20.23 0.38 -27.73
C THR A 538 -20.45 -0.80 -26.79
N SER A 539 -20.17 -0.59 -25.50
CA SER A 539 -20.57 -1.47 -24.39
C SER A 539 -22.10 -1.60 -24.34
N CYS A 540 -22.62 -2.83 -24.41
CA CYS A 540 -24.05 -3.12 -24.19
C CYS A 540 -24.46 -3.07 -22.71
N CYS A 541 -23.51 -3.09 -21.78
CA CYS A 541 -23.79 -3.05 -20.33
C CYS A 541 -23.81 -1.63 -19.76
N ALA A 542 -23.52 -0.58 -20.55
CA ALA A 542 -23.64 0.79 -20.08
C ALA A 542 -25.04 1.32 -20.44
N PRO A 543 -25.90 1.67 -19.46
CA PRO A 543 -27.13 2.38 -19.78
C PRO A 543 -26.74 3.75 -20.34
N LYS A 544 -26.98 3.96 -21.64
CA LYS A 544 -27.02 5.30 -22.23
C LYS A 544 -28.27 5.99 -21.69
N MET A 545 -28.19 6.55 -20.49
CA MET A 545 -29.18 7.49 -20.00
C MET A 545 -28.96 8.82 -20.72
N ARG A 546 -29.98 9.25 -21.46
CA ARG A 546 -30.18 10.65 -21.84
C ARG A 546 -31.14 11.29 -20.86
#